data_AF-A0A6I9MKI2-F1
#
_entry.id   AF-A0A6I9MKI2-F1
#
_cell.length_a   1.000
_cell.length_b   1.000
_cell.length_c   1.000
_cell.angle_alpha   90.00
_cell.angle_beta   90.00
_cell.angle_gamma   90.00
#
_symmetry.space_group_name_H-M   'P 1'
#
loop_
_entity.id
_entity.type
_entity.pdbx_description
1 polymer ?
#
loop_
_entity_poly.entity_id
_entity_poly.type
_entity_poly.pdbx_seq_one_letter_code
_entity_poly.pdbx_strand_id
1 'polypeptide(L)'
;MTMSLGPLLLVFVLGLVVTPSTLAQNDARYIKFLLQHHHANPTGRNDRYCESMMIQRRLTSPCKDSNTFIHGNRDNIEAVCGENGNPYENNKRISISEFQVTTCSHIGRSPRPPCRYRASRGFRRIVIACENGLPVHFDESIIRPR
;
A
#
# COMPACT_ATOMS: atom_id res chain seq x y z
N MET A 1 -37.68 32.11 -45.45
CA MET A 1 -37.52 31.62 -44.08
C MET A 1 -37.90 30.14 -44.06
N THR A 2 -36.92 29.29 -43.71
CA THR A 2 -36.98 27.90 -43.19
C THR A 2 -38.03 26.90 -43.72
N MET A 3 -37.56 25.75 -44.23
CA MET A 3 -37.87 24.38 -43.77
C MET A 3 -36.71 23.46 -44.21
N SER A 4 -35.83 23.05 -43.29
CA SER A 4 -35.82 21.74 -42.61
C SER A 4 -35.49 20.55 -43.52
N LEU A 5 -34.21 20.14 -43.51
CA LEU A 5 -33.79 18.76 -43.78
C LEU A 5 -32.93 18.28 -42.60
N GLY A 6 -33.51 17.41 -41.75
CA GLY A 6 -32.72 16.42 -41.02
C GLY A 6 -32.32 15.29 -41.99
N PRO A 7 -31.22 14.56 -41.74
CA PRO A 7 -31.12 13.81 -40.50
C PRO A 7 -29.81 14.03 -39.74
N LEU A 8 -29.94 13.91 -38.42
CA LEU A 8 -28.88 13.66 -37.46
C LEU A 8 -27.93 12.56 -37.97
N LEU A 9 -26.76 12.96 -38.46
CA LEU A 9 -25.59 12.08 -38.45
C LEU A 9 -24.78 12.45 -37.21
N LEU A 10 -25.30 11.97 -36.08
CA LEU A 10 -24.54 11.77 -34.85
C LEU A 10 -23.33 10.89 -35.19
N VAL A 11 -22.19 11.51 -35.49
CA VAL A 11 -20.91 10.82 -35.35
C VAL A 11 -20.66 10.72 -33.86
N PHE A 12 -21.27 9.72 -33.22
CA PHE A 12 -20.81 9.17 -31.95
C PHE A 12 -19.39 8.67 -32.19
N VAL A 13 -18.40 9.54 -32.08
CA VAL A 13 -17.02 9.09 -31.90
C VAL A 13 -17.02 8.42 -30.54
N LEU A 14 -17.03 7.08 -30.54
CA LEU A 14 -16.86 6.26 -29.36
C LEU A 14 -15.64 6.80 -28.60
N GLY A 15 -15.89 7.44 -27.46
CA GLY A 15 -14.86 7.64 -26.47
C GLY A 15 -14.41 6.26 -26.01
N LEU A 16 -13.28 5.78 -26.54
CA LEU A 16 -12.53 4.71 -25.92
C LEU A 16 -12.10 5.24 -24.55
N VAL A 17 -12.94 5.03 -23.55
CA VAL A 17 -12.52 5.07 -22.16
C VAL A 17 -11.58 3.88 -22.00
N VAL A 18 -10.29 4.11 -22.18
CA VAL A 18 -9.26 3.10 -21.91
C VAL A 18 -9.23 2.91 -20.40
N THR A 19 -10.12 2.06 -19.89
CA THR A 19 -10.03 1.58 -18.52
C THR A 19 -8.86 0.61 -18.45
N PRO A 20 -7.90 0.79 -17.51
CA PRO A 20 -6.84 -0.18 -17.31
C PRO A 20 -7.42 -1.58 -17.11
N SER A 21 -6.79 -2.59 -17.73
CA SER A 21 -7.18 -3.98 -17.48
C SER A 21 -7.00 -4.33 -16.00
N THR A 22 -7.86 -5.20 -15.47
CA THR A 22 -7.84 -5.61 -14.06
C THR A 22 -6.47 -6.15 -13.64
N LEU A 23 -5.81 -6.90 -14.52
CA LEU A 23 -4.46 -7.43 -14.30
C LEU A 23 -3.41 -6.32 -14.12
N ALA A 24 -3.40 -5.32 -15.01
CA ALA A 24 -2.48 -4.19 -14.91
C ALA A 24 -2.71 -3.34 -13.64
N GLN A 25 -3.97 -3.22 -13.21
CA GLN A 25 -4.31 -2.54 -11.97
C GLN A 25 -3.85 -3.31 -10.72
N ASN A 26 -3.94 -4.65 -10.73
CA ASN A 26 -3.43 -5.49 -9.64
C ASN A 26 -1.92 -5.34 -9.49
N ASP A 27 -1.18 -5.38 -10.59
CA ASP A 27 0.28 -5.23 -10.59
C ASP A 27 0.67 -3.88 -9.98
N ALA A 28 0.00 -2.79 -10.37
CA ALA A 28 0.27 -1.46 -9.83
C ALA A 28 0.04 -1.37 -8.31
N ARG A 29 -1.01 -2.02 -7.80
CA ARG A 29 -1.32 -2.01 -6.36
C ARG A 29 -0.39 -2.87 -5.54
N TYR A 30 -0.01 -4.04 -6.06
CA TYR A 30 0.99 -4.90 -5.45
C TYR A 30 2.37 -4.24 -5.44
N ILE A 31 2.81 -3.63 -6.54
CA ILE A 31 4.06 -2.85 -6.61
C ILE A 31 4.02 -1.70 -5.59
N LYS A 32 2.89 -0.99 -5.49
CA LYS A 32 2.70 0.06 -4.48
C LYS A 32 2.79 -0.51 -3.06
N PHE A 33 2.20 -1.67 -2.80
CA PHE A 33 2.30 -2.34 -1.49
C PHE A 33 3.77 -2.61 -1.14
N LEU A 34 4.56 -3.20 -2.03
CA LEU A 34 5.98 -3.46 -1.78
C LEU A 34 6.78 -2.17 -1.57
N LEU A 35 6.53 -1.16 -2.41
CA LEU A 35 7.17 0.15 -2.29
C LEU A 35 6.91 0.77 -0.91
N GLN A 36 5.70 0.65 -0.40
CA GLN A 36 5.33 1.23 0.90
C GLN A 36 5.75 0.36 2.08
N HIS A 37 5.66 -0.97 1.95
CA HIS A 37 5.62 -1.87 3.11
C HIS A 37 6.67 -2.96 3.10
N HIS A 38 7.50 -3.15 2.07
CA HIS A 38 8.55 -4.18 2.08
C HIS A 38 9.95 -3.57 2.12
N HIS A 39 10.80 -4.09 3.01
CA HIS A 39 12.23 -3.86 2.98
C HIS A 39 12.96 -5.07 3.55
N ALA A 40 13.51 -5.92 2.68
CA ALA A 40 14.02 -7.25 3.03
C ALA A 40 15.05 -7.23 4.17
N ASN A 41 16.10 -6.42 4.03
CA ASN A 41 17.28 -6.46 4.91
C ASN A 41 17.60 -5.08 5.50
N PRO A 42 16.87 -4.65 6.55
CA PRO A 42 17.09 -3.34 7.15
C PRO A 42 18.37 -3.30 7.99
N THR A 43 19.01 -2.14 8.03
CA THR A 43 20.07 -1.83 8.99
C THR A 43 19.60 -0.75 9.97
N GLY A 44 20.00 -0.88 11.24
CA GLY A 44 19.69 0.08 12.31
C GLY A 44 18.24 0.06 12.81
N ARG A 45 17.22 0.07 11.94
CA ARG A 45 15.79 0.09 12.30
C ARG A 45 15.47 1.11 13.41
N ASN A 46 16.04 2.31 13.31
CA ASN A 46 15.92 3.43 14.24
C ASN A 46 15.24 4.64 13.57
N ASP A 47 15.15 5.77 14.26
CA ASP A 47 14.48 6.97 13.74
C ASP A 47 15.09 7.45 12.41
N ARG A 48 16.43 7.44 12.30
CA ARG A 48 17.15 7.78 11.06
C ARG A 48 16.79 6.84 9.90
N TYR A 49 16.67 5.54 10.17
CA TYR A 49 16.18 4.56 9.20
C TYR A 49 14.79 4.96 8.71
N CYS A 50 13.87 5.30 9.62
CA CYS A 50 12.52 5.72 9.25
C CYS A 50 12.54 7.01 8.41
N GLU A 51 13.26 8.05 8.82
CA GLU A 51 13.36 9.30 8.06
C GLU A 51 13.88 9.05 6.64
N SER A 52 14.94 8.26 6.50
CA SER A 52 15.58 7.97 5.21
C SER A 52 14.69 7.09 4.32
N MET A 53 14.10 6.03 4.88
CA MET A 53 13.24 5.12 4.14
C MET A 53 11.95 5.80 3.69
N MET A 54 11.33 6.62 4.53
CA MET A 54 10.11 7.34 4.16
C MET A 54 10.35 8.29 2.98
N ILE A 55 11.52 8.94 2.92
CA ILE A 55 11.94 9.75 1.77
C ILE A 55 12.16 8.87 0.54
N GLN A 56 12.95 7.80 0.67
CA GLN A 56 13.27 6.88 -0.43
C GLN A 56 12.01 6.28 -1.07
N ARG A 57 10.98 6.00 -0.26
CA ARG A 57 9.70 5.45 -0.71
C ARG A 57 8.67 6.50 -1.09
N ARG A 58 9.05 7.79 -1.10
CA ARG A 58 8.20 8.94 -1.48
C ARG A 58 6.93 9.07 -0.62
N LEU A 59 7.08 8.88 0.70
CA LEU A 59 5.99 8.92 1.68
C LEU A 59 6.02 10.19 2.55
N THR A 60 6.56 11.28 1.99
CA THR A 60 6.82 12.53 2.70
C THR A 60 6.14 13.75 2.07
N SER A 61 5.30 13.58 1.04
CA SER A 61 4.54 14.67 0.42
C SER A 61 3.07 14.29 0.21
N PRO A 62 2.22 14.42 1.24
CA PRO A 62 2.53 14.88 2.61
C PRO A 62 3.22 13.82 3.47
N CYS A 63 3.70 14.20 4.65
CA CYS A 63 4.21 13.28 5.66
C CYS A 63 3.14 12.24 6.02
N LYS A 64 3.37 10.97 5.72
CA LYS A 64 2.44 9.89 6.03
C LYS A 64 2.45 9.62 7.54
N ASP A 65 1.30 9.65 8.20
CA ASP A 65 1.20 9.58 9.67
C ASP A 65 1.83 8.31 10.28
N SER A 66 1.65 7.16 9.63
CA SER A 66 2.26 5.91 10.03
C SER A 66 2.54 5.05 8.81
N ASN A 67 3.66 4.35 8.82
CA ASN A 67 3.98 3.35 7.82
C ASN A 67 4.79 2.22 8.42
N THR A 68 4.37 0.98 8.17
CA THR A 68 5.11 -0.20 8.60
C THR A 68 5.88 -0.84 7.45
N PHE A 69 7.17 -1.07 7.67
CA PHE A 69 8.01 -1.89 6.81
C PHE A 69 8.11 -3.30 7.37
N ILE A 70 7.78 -4.29 6.54
CA ILE A 70 7.92 -5.72 6.74
C ILE A 70 9.29 -6.16 6.21
N HIS A 71 10.00 -6.95 6.99
CA HIS A 71 11.33 -7.46 6.66
C HIS A 71 11.31 -8.96 6.33
N GLY A 72 12.36 -9.44 5.67
CA GLY A 72 12.47 -10.82 5.21
C GLY A 72 12.00 -11.03 3.76
N ASN A 73 11.78 -12.31 3.41
CA ASN A 73 11.44 -12.72 2.05
C ASN A 73 10.04 -12.19 1.65
N ARG A 74 9.96 -11.63 0.44
CA ARG A 74 8.73 -11.20 -0.21
C ARG A 74 7.75 -12.35 -0.42
N ASP A 75 8.23 -13.52 -0.79
CA ASP A 75 7.38 -14.70 -1.08
C ASP A 75 6.59 -15.12 0.16
N ASN A 76 7.18 -14.96 1.36
CA ASN A 76 6.48 -15.22 2.62
C ASN A 76 5.34 -14.23 2.86
N ILE A 77 5.47 -12.98 2.40
CA ILE A 77 4.41 -11.96 2.50
C ILE A 77 3.29 -12.29 1.51
N GLU A 78 3.63 -12.70 0.30
CA GLU A 78 2.65 -13.15 -0.71
C GLU A 78 1.89 -14.39 -0.25
N ALA A 79 2.56 -15.36 0.39
CA ALA A 79 1.95 -16.57 0.89
C ALA A 79 0.86 -16.31 1.96
N VAL A 80 0.85 -15.15 2.61
CA VAL A 80 -0.24 -14.73 3.51
C VAL A 80 -1.57 -14.61 2.75
N CYS A 81 -1.54 -14.33 1.45
CA CYS A 81 -2.73 -14.31 0.61
C CYS A 81 -3.34 -15.69 0.34
N GLY A 82 -2.61 -16.77 0.64
CA GLY A 82 -3.06 -18.15 0.50
C GLY A 82 -2.80 -18.95 1.77
N GLU A 83 -1.93 -19.95 1.65
CA GLU A 83 -1.65 -20.99 2.64
C GLU A 83 -1.11 -20.49 3.99
N ASN A 84 -0.38 -19.37 4.01
CA ASN A 84 0.23 -18.82 5.23
C ASN A 84 -0.59 -17.68 5.86
N GLY A 85 -1.87 -17.58 5.54
CA GLY A 85 -2.79 -16.64 6.17
C GLY A 85 -4.14 -17.26 6.48
N ASN A 86 -4.80 -16.73 7.51
CA ASN A 86 -6.19 -17.07 7.84
C ASN A 86 -7.11 -15.91 7.47
N PRO A 87 -8.40 -16.17 7.16
CA PRO A 87 -9.39 -15.11 7.03
C PRO A 87 -9.41 -14.19 8.24
N TYR A 88 -9.59 -12.89 8.01
CA TYR A 88 -9.68 -11.85 9.03
C TYR A 88 -10.80 -10.85 8.67
N GLU A 89 -11.18 -10.02 9.63
CA GLU A 89 -12.26 -9.02 9.48
C GLU A 89 -12.10 -8.19 8.18
N ASN A 90 -13.23 -7.80 7.58
CA ASN A 90 -13.28 -6.91 6.40
C ASN A 90 -12.54 -7.46 5.16
N ASN A 91 -12.67 -8.76 4.87
CA ASN A 91 -12.03 -9.44 3.74
C ASN A 91 -10.50 -9.31 3.73
N LYS A 92 -9.90 -9.16 4.91
CA LYS A 92 -8.45 -9.16 5.08
C LYS A 92 -7.97 -10.57 5.44
N ARG A 93 -6.66 -10.73 5.52
CA ARG A 93 -6.01 -11.95 5.98
C ARG A 93 -5.00 -11.61 7.03
N ILE A 94 -4.92 -12.45 8.05
CA ILE A 94 -3.91 -12.37 9.10
C ILE A 94 -2.87 -13.46 8.86
N SER A 95 -1.58 -13.10 8.84
CA SER A 95 -0.50 -14.07 8.64
C SER A 95 -0.51 -15.12 9.75
N ILE A 96 -0.20 -16.38 9.46
CA ILE A 96 -0.03 -17.41 10.49
C ILE A 96 1.24 -17.13 11.29
N SER A 97 2.36 -16.95 10.58
CA SER A 97 3.66 -16.64 11.15
C SER A 97 3.82 -15.15 11.48
N GLU A 98 4.73 -14.87 12.39
CA GLU A 98 5.14 -13.50 12.72
C GLU A 98 6.20 -12.97 11.75
N PHE A 99 6.19 -11.66 11.54
CA PHE A 99 7.16 -10.95 10.72
C PHE A 99 7.94 -9.95 11.55
N GLN A 100 9.22 -9.79 11.24
CA GLN A 100 9.99 -8.68 11.74
C GLN A 100 9.53 -7.40 11.03
N VAL A 101 9.17 -6.38 11.80
CA VAL A 101 8.58 -5.14 11.27
C VAL A 101 9.21 -3.90 11.90
N THR A 102 9.23 -2.80 11.17
CA THR A 102 9.56 -1.47 11.72
C THR A 102 8.46 -0.50 11.35
N THR A 103 7.74 0.00 12.35
CA THR A 103 6.73 1.04 12.18
C THR A 103 7.37 2.40 12.35
N CYS A 104 7.16 3.27 11.37
CA CYS A 104 7.58 4.66 11.35
C CYS A 104 6.38 5.55 11.61
N SER A 105 6.31 6.15 12.80
CA SER A 105 5.22 7.05 13.19
C SER A 105 5.67 8.49 13.09
N HIS A 106 4.93 9.30 12.35
CA HIS A 106 5.22 10.72 12.19
C HIS A 106 5.03 11.43 13.53
N ILE A 107 6.04 12.20 13.95
CA ILE A 107 6.02 12.96 15.22
C ILE A 107 5.94 14.48 15.00
N GLY A 108 5.98 14.93 13.75
CA GLY A 108 5.81 16.33 13.39
C GLY A 108 4.35 16.77 13.47
N ARG A 109 4.12 18.02 13.87
CA ARG A 109 2.77 18.63 13.79
C ARG A 109 2.42 19.08 12.38
N SER A 110 3.42 19.29 11.53
CA SER A 110 3.26 19.75 10.16
C SER A 110 3.18 18.55 9.21
N PRO A 111 2.18 18.48 8.31
CA PRO A 111 2.14 17.47 7.26
C PRO A 111 3.15 17.73 6.13
N ARG A 112 3.88 18.85 6.17
CA ARG A 112 4.90 19.22 5.17
C ARG A 112 6.31 18.84 5.64
N PRO A 113 7.23 18.48 4.72
CA PRO A 113 8.64 18.27 5.01
C PRO A 113 9.31 19.43 5.76
N PRO A 114 10.38 19.17 6.54
CA PRO A 114 11.00 17.86 6.77
C PRO A 114 10.18 16.98 7.74
N CYS A 115 9.91 15.74 7.32
CA CYS A 115 9.12 14.79 8.11
C CYS A 115 10.01 14.07 9.12
N ARG A 116 9.68 14.16 10.40
CA ARG A 116 10.36 13.43 11.49
C ARG A 116 9.57 12.21 11.91
N TYR A 117 10.26 11.09 12.10
CA TYR A 117 9.63 9.82 12.42
C TYR A 117 10.26 9.17 13.64
N ARG A 118 9.42 8.55 14.47
CA ARG A 118 9.84 7.63 15.52
C ARG A 118 9.70 6.19 15.04
N ALA A 119 10.77 5.42 15.18
CA ALA A 119 10.79 4.01 14.84
C ALA A 119 10.33 3.14 16.02
N SER A 120 9.46 2.19 15.73
CA SER A 120 9.10 1.12 16.66
C SER A 120 9.40 -0.23 15.99
N ARG A 121 10.27 -1.01 16.61
CA ARG A 121 10.63 -2.36 16.14
C ARG A 121 9.62 -3.35 16.70
N GLY A 122 9.19 -4.29 15.88
CA GLY A 122 8.33 -5.37 16.30
C GLY A 122 8.71 -6.70 15.66
N PHE A 123 8.13 -7.74 16.24
CA PHE A 123 8.01 -9.07 15.67
C PHE A 123 6.59 -9.53 15.97
N ARG A 124 5.73 -9.61 14.96
CA ARG A 124 4.28 -9.82 15.14
C ARG A 124 3.62 -10.32 13.87
N ARG A 125 2.43 -10.89 14.01
CA ARG A 125 1.53 -11.18 12.88
C ARG A 125 1.11 -9.88 12.17
N ILE A 126 0.89 -9.97 10.86
CA ILE A 126 0.46 -8.86 10.02
C ILE A 126 -0.93 -9.10 9.46
N VAL A 127 -1.66 -8.02 9.20
CA VAL A 127 -2.97 -8.08 8.54
C VAL A 127 -2.88 -7.31 7.22
N ILE A 128 -3.28 -7.97 6.14
CA ILE A 128 -3.20 -7.43 4.78
C ILE A 128 -4.50 -7.71 4.01
N ALA A 129 -4.79 -6.87 3.01
CA ALA A 129 -5.79 -7.21 2.00
C ALA A 129 -5.10 -7.77 0.75
N CYS A 130 -5.76 -8.71 0.09
CA CYS A 130 -5.23 -9.44 -1.06
C CYS A 130 -6.15 -9.30 -2.26
N GLU A 131 -5.58 -9.17 -3.45
CA GLU A 131 -6.27 -9.20 -4.74
C GLU A 131 -5.54 -10.18 -5.66
N ASN A 132 -6.25 -11.19 -6.17
CA ASN A 132 -5.69 -12.23 -7.04
C ASN A 132 -4.42 -12.90 -6.50
N GLY A 133 -4.41 -13.19 -5.19
CA GLY A 133 -3.27 -13.83 -4.51
C GLY A 133 -2.12 -12.88 -4.15
N LEU A 134 -2.21 -11.58 -4.47
CA LEU A 134 -1.15 -10.61 -4.19
C LEU A 134 -1.56 -9.62 -3.10
N PRO A 135 -0.63 -9.21 -2.21
CA PRO A 135 -0.90 -8.24 -1.17
C PRO A 135 -1.01 -6.82 -1.76
N VAL A 136 -2.10 -6.12 -1.45
CA VAL A 136 -2.37 -4.77 -2.01
C VAL A 136 -2.60 -3.69 -0.95
N HIS A 137 -2.74 -4.07 0.32
CA HIS A 137 -2.94 -3.13 1.43
C HIS A 137 -2.42 -3.73 2.73
N PHE A 138 -1.76 -2.91 3.54
CA PHE A 138 -1.35 -3.25 4.90
C PHE A 138 -2.26 -2.54 5.92
N ASP A 139 -2.77 -3.28 6.90
CA ASP A 139 -3.60 -2.71 7.96
C ASP A 139 -2.72 -2.14 9.09
N GLU A 140 -2.62 -0.81 9.17
CA GLU A 140 -1.86 -0.12 10.22
C GLU A 140 -2.61 -0.07 11.58
N SER A 141 -3.91 -0.41 11.63
CA SER A 141 -4.72 -0.29 12.85
C SER A 141 -4.32 -1.29 13.93
N ILE A 142 -3.80 -2.46 13.54
CA ILE A 142 -3.32 -3.51 14.47
C ILE A 142 -2.10 -3.09 15.31
N ILE A 143 -1.55 -1.91 15.05
CA ILE A 143 -0.36 -1.36 15.72
C ILE A 143 -0.75 -0.44 16.87
N ARG A 144 -1.91 0.21 16.73
CA ARG A 144 -2.44 1.07 17.78
C ARG A 144 -3.24 0.18 18.72
N PRO A 145 -2.93 0.13 20.03
CA PRO A 145 -3.85 -0.50 20.97
C PRO A 145 -5.23 0.15 20.78
N ARG A 146 -6.26 -0.68 20.58
CA ARG A 146 -7.66 -0.22 20.60
C ARG A 146 -8.00 0.32 21.98
#